data_AF-A0A7Y3BPK2-F1
#
_entry.id   AF-A0A7Y3BPK2-F1
#
_cell.length_a   1.000
_cell.length_b   1.000
_cell.length_c   1.000
_cell.angle_alpha   90.00
_cell.angle_beta   90.00
_cell.angle_gamma   90.00
#
_symmetry.space_group_name_H-M   'P 1'
#
loop_
_entity.id
_entity.type
_entity.pdbx_description
1 polymer ?
#
loop_
_entity_poly.entity_id
_entity_poly.type
_entity_poly.pdbx_seq_one_letter_code
_entity_poly.pdbx_strand_id
1 'polypeptide(L)'
;PFGSTWPLGEASGQDVLFVAGGLGLAPLRPAILSVLTRRSEFGQVTVIYGARSPTDILFRAELERWRGRFDVTLEAIVDHSGTDWYGPVGVVTRLVAEAEIEPEYCVAMLCGPEIMMRFTARELEQRGLEPSQIWVSLERSMKCGVGLCGHCQLGGTFVCKDGPVYRYDQVASKLLLRGL
;
A
#
# COMPACT_ATOMS: atom_id res chain seq x y z
N PRO A 1 -8.80 4.32 -18.57
CA PRO A 1 -8.08 3.66 -17.45
C PRO A 1 -7.62 2.27 -17.87
N PHE A 2 -6.39 1.89 -17.52
CA PHE A 2 -5.84 0.55 -17.77
C PHE A 2 -5.74 -0.22 -16.46
N GLY A 3 -5.71 -1.55 -16.58
CA GLY A 3 -5.50 -2.44 -15.45
C GLY A 3 -6.69 -2.58 -14.48
N SER A 4 -6.38 -3.11 -13.30
CA SER A 4 -7.25 -3.37 -12.17
C SER A 4 -7.22 -2.23 -11.15
N THR A 5 -8.18 -2.26 -10.23
CA THR A 5 -8.40 -1.21 -9.22
C THR A 5 -8.19 -1.72 -7.81
N TRP A 6 -7.99 -0.80 -6.87
CA TRP A 6 -8.07 -1.10 -5.44
C TRP A 6 -9.46 -1.64 -5.06
N PRO A 7 -9.55 -2.59 -4.11
CA PRO A 7 -10.76 -3.35 -3.83
C PRO A 7 -11.71 -2.59 -2.87
N LEU A 8 -12.06 -1.35 -3.20
CA LEU A 8 -12.85 -0.48 -2.30
C LEU A 8 -14.25 -1.03 -1.98
N GLY A 9 -14.81 -1.86 -2.87
CA GLY A 9 -16.07 -2.56 -2.61
C GLY A 9 -15.92 -3.67 -1.57
N GLU A 10 -14.85 -4.45 -1.66
CA GLU A 10 -14.54 -5.54 -0.71
C GLU A 10 -14.12 -5.01 0.66
N ALA A 11 -13.49 -3.83 0.68
CA ALA A 11 -13.11 -3.14 1.91
C ALA A 11 -14.28 -2.44 2.62
N SER A 12 -15.48 -2.37 2.02
CA SER A 12 -16.63 -1.72 2.65
C SER A 12 -17.09 -2.50 3.89
N GLY A 13 -17.32 -1.79 4.99
CA GLY A 13 -17.63 -2.36 6.31
C GLY A 13 -16.41 -2.94 7.05
N GLN A 14 -15.22 -2.86 6.48
CA GLN A 14 -13.96 -3.34 7.06
C GLN A 14 -13.09 -2.17 7.52
N ASP A 15 -12.14 -2.44 8.41
CA ASP A 15 -10.98 -1.60 8.66
C ASP A 15 -10.08 -1.59 7.42
N VAL A 16 -9.47 -0.43 7.14
CA VAL A 16 -8.62 -0.25 5.96
C VAL A 16 -7.24 0.22 6.37
N LEU A 17 -6.22 -0.58 6.05
CA LEU A 17 -4.83 -0.24 6.23
C LEU A 17 -4.18 0.09 4.88
N PHE A 18 -3.72 1.32 4.73
CA PHE A 18 -2.88 1.74 3.61
C PHE A 18 -1.42 1.75 4.04
N VAL A 19 -0.54 1.07 3.29
CA VAL A 19 0.91 1.16 3.49
C VAL A 19 1.59 1.58 2.20
N ALA A 20 2.21 2.76 2.23
CA ALA A 20 2.84 3.38 1.07
C ALA A 20 4.34 3.58 1.30
N GLY A 21 5.15 3.37 0.25
CA GLY A 21 6.58 3.69 0.26
C GLY A 21 6.98 4.57 -0.92
N GLY A 22 7.55 5.75 -0.64
CA GLY A 22 8.02 6.70 -1.65
C GLY A 22 6.93 7.08 -2.65
N LEU A 23 7.17 6.83 -3.94
CA LEU A 23 6.22 7.06 -5.03
C LEU A 23 4.94 6.22 -4.93
N GLY A 24 4.95 5.12 -4.17
CA GLY A 24 3.79 4.25 -3.96
C GLY A 24 2.60 4.93 -3.26
N LEU A 25 2.79 6.11 -2.66
CA LEU A 25 1.69 6.92 -2.18
C LEU A 25 0.83 7.46 -3.33
N ALA A 26 1.41 7.76 -4.49
CA ALA A 26 0.67 8.36 -5.60
C ALA A 26 -0.41 7.42 -6.18
N PRO A 27 -0.16 6.11 -6.40
CA PRO A 27 -1.20 5.15 -6.80
C PRO A 27 -2.24 4.86 -5.71
N LEU A 28 -1.88 4.98 -4.43
CA LEU A 28 -2.81 4.78 -3.30
C LEU A 28 -3.68 6.00 -3.02
N ARG A 29 -3.19 7.20 -3.35
CA ARG A 29 -3.87 8.47 -3.06
C ARG A 29 -5.33 8.52 -3.52
N PRO A 30 -5.72 8.09 -4.74
CA PRO A 30 -7.13 8.07 -5.14
C PRO A 30 -8.00 7.14 -4.28
N ALA A 31 -7.47 5.98 -3.87
CA ALA A 31 -8.16 5.05 -2.99
C ALA A 31 -8.34 5.64 -1.59
N ILE A 32 -7.28 6.23 -1.02
CA ILE A 32 -7.33 6.95 0.26
C ILE A 32 -8.40 8.05 0.18
N LEU A 33 -8.35 8.94 -0.81
CA LEU A 33 -9.34 10.00 -0.98
C LEU A 33 -10.77 9.48 -1.11
N SER A 34 -10.96 8.36 -1.80
CA SER A 34 -12.27 7.73 -1.96
C SER A 34 -12.80 7.17 -0.64
N VAL A 35 -11.93 6.57 0.18
CA VAL A 35 -12.26 6.10 1.54
C VAL A 35 -12.57 7.28 2.46
N LEU A 36 -11.76 8.35 2.42
CA LEU A 36 -11.97 9.53 3.25
C LEU A 36 -13.26 10.30 2.89
N THR A 37 -13.65 10.29 1.61
CA THR A 37 -14.90 10.93 1.14
C THR A 37 -16.12 10.12 1.58
N ARG A 38 -16.01 8.79 1.57
CA ARG A 38 -17.07 7.84 1.96
C ARG A 38 -16.80 7.23 3.33
N ARG A 39 -16.28 8.03 4.26
CA ARG A 39 -15.70 7.55 5.51
C ARG A 39 -16.62 6.66 6.33
N SER A 40 -17.93 6.93 6.30
CA SER A 40 -18.95 6.15 7.01
C SER A 40 -19.14 4.72 6.49
N GLU A 41 -18.63 4.40 5.30
CA GLU A 41 -18.68 3.05 4.73
C GLU A 41 -17.57 2.14 5.26
N PHE A 42 -16.61 2.66 6.05
CA PHE A 42 -15.42 1.93 6.49
C PHE A 42 -15.28 1.97 8.01
N GLY A 43 -14.62 0.96 8.57
CA GLY A 43 -14.25 0.87 9.98
C GLY A 43 -13.12 1.85 10.34
N GLN A 44 -12.07 1.39 11.01
CA GLN A 44 -10.86 2.18 11.22
C GLN A 44 -10.10 2.41 9.90
N VAL A 45 -9.47 3.57 9.76
CA VAL A 45 -8.68 3.89 8.57
C VAL A 45 -7.29 4.33 9.02
N THR A 46 -6.29 3.55 8.64
CA THR A 46 -4.89 3.77 8.99
C THR A 46 -4.05 3.95 7.74
N VAL A 47 -3.23 5.00 7.70
CA VAL A 47 -2.29 5.29 6.62
C VAL A 47 -0.87 5.30 7.20
N ILE A 48 -0.05 4.35 6.77
CA ILE A 48 1.38 4.29 7.09
C ILE A 48 2.17 4.67 5.85
N TYR A 49 3.01 5.70 5.94
CA TYR A 49 3.79 6.20 4.82
C TYR A 49 5.29 6.24 5.12
N GLY A 50 6.09 5.56 4.31
CA GLY A 50 7.55 5.60 4.35
C GLY A 50 8.13 6.47 3.24
N ALA A 51 9.12 7.30 3.57
CA ALA A 51 9.94 8.02 2.59
C ALA A 51 11.43 7.87 2.92
N ARG A 52 12.31 8.17 1.96
CA ARG A 52 13.76 8.06 2.22
C ARG A 52 14.25 9.14 3.19
N SER A 53 13.78 10.36 3.00
CA SER A 53 14.08 11.50 3.87
C SER A 53 12.86 12.43 3.96
N PRO A 54 12.84 13.41 4.90
CA PRO A 54 11.75 14.35 5.03
C PRO A 54 11.47 15.18 3.77
N THR A 55 12.51 15.45 2.98
CA THR A 55 12.37 16.19 1.70
C THR A 55 11.75 15.34 0.60
N ASP A 56 11.78 14.01 0.73
CA ASP A 56 11.17 13.07 -0.23
C ASP A 56 9.69 12.78 0.08
N ILE A 57 9.13 13.37 1.14
CA ILE A 57 7.72 13.20 1.52
C ILE A 57 6.82 13.83 0.45
N LEU A 58 6.06 12.98 -0.23
CA LEU A 58 5.08 13.40 -1.22
C LEU A 58 3.82 13.93 -0.54
N PHE A 59 3.18 14.92 -1.17
CA PHE A 59 1.89 15.47 -0.74
C PHE A 59 1.86 15.92 0.75
N ARG A 60 2.96 16.49 1.25
CA ARG A 60 3.13 16.87 2.67
C ARG A 60 1.92 17.61 3.27
N ALA A 61 1.43 18.66 2.60
CA ALA A 61 0.27 19.43 3.08
C ALA A 61 -1.01 18.58 3.20
N GLU A 62 -1.16 17.58 2.34
CA GLU A 62 -2.31 16.68 2.37
C GLU A 62 -2.16 15.61 3.47
N LEU A 63 -0.96 15.07 3.67
CA LEU A 63 -0.66 14.17 4.80
C LEU A 63 -0.89 14.89 6.14
N GLU A 64 -0.48 16.16 6.26
CA GLU A 64 -0.76 16.99 7.44
C GLU A 64 -2.26 17.19 7.66
N ARG A 65 -3.01 17.46 6.60
CA ARG A 65 -4.48 17.56 6.66
C ARG A 65 -5.13 16.24 7.09
N TRP A 66 -4.65 15.10 6.60
CA TRP A 66 -5.18 13.79 6.99
C TRP A 66 -4.82 13.46 8.44
N ARG A 67 -3.61 13.78 8.90
CA ARG A 67 -3.18 13.63 10.30
C ARG A 67 -4.02 14.47 11.27
N GLY A 68 -4.53 15.62 10.82
CA GLY A 68 -5.41 16.47 11.62
C GLY A 68 -6.85 15.97 11.74
N ARG A 69 -7.22 14.86 11.08
CA ARG A 69 -8.56 14.28 11.19
C ARG A 69 -8.67 13.38 12.42
N PHE A 70 -9.82 13.37 13.06
CA PHE A 70 -10.10 12.49 14.20
C PHE A 70 -10.49 11.06 13.79
N ASP A 71 -10.83 10.85 12.52
CA ASP A 71 -11.36 9.60 11.98
C ASP A 71 -10.34 8.83 11.11
N VAL A 72 -9.07 9.25 11.14
CA VAL A 72 -7.95 8.64 10.39
C VAL A 72 -6.70 8.64 11.25
N THR A 73 -6.03 7.49 11.33
CA THR A 73 -4.69 7.40 11.91
C THR A 73 -3.67 7.53 10.78
N LEU A 74 -2.75 8.51 10.88
CA LEU A 74 -1.69 8.69 9.89
C LEU A 74 -0.31 8.74 10.54
N GLU A 75 0.49 7.73 10.22
CA GLU A 75 1.89 7.62 10.65
C GLU A 75 2.83 7.76 9.45
N ALA A 76 3.87 8.58 9.61
CA ALA A 76 4.89 8.76 8.60
C ALA A 76 6.26 8.46 9.19
N ILE A 77 7.09 7.74 8.44
CA ILE A 77 8.44 7.32 8.84
C ILE A 77 9.43 7.61 7.74
N VAL A 78 10.67 7.94 8.10
CA VAL A 78 11.75 8.15 7.14
C VAL A 78 12.94 7.23 7.40
N ASP A 79 13.63 6.81 6.34
CA ASP A 79 14.86 6.01 6.48
C ASP A 79 15.99 6.82 7.14
N HIS A 80 16.10 8.11 6.77
CA HIS A 80 17.12 9.02 7.25
C HIS A 80 16.48 10.33 7.73
N SER A 81 16.70 10.68 9.00
CA SER A 81 16.28 11.97 9.55
C SER A 81 17.22 13.10 9.14
N GLY A 82 16.64 14.27 8.88
CA GLY A 82 17.37 15.55 8.87
C GLY A 82 17.20 16.28 10.21
N THR A 83 17.64 17.54 10.27
CA THR A 83 17.40 18.43 11.42
C THR A 83 15.92 18.70 11.66
N ASP A 84 15.11 18.62 10.60
CA ASP A 84 13.72 19.09 10.57
C ASP A 84 12.71 17.92 10.61
N TRP A 85 13.10 16.80 11.24
CA TRP A 85 12.25 15.63 11.39
C TRP A 85 12.19 15.15 12.84
N TYR A 86 10.99 15.22 13.39
CA TYR A 86 10.70 14.80 14.76
C TYR A 86 9.86 13.52 14.83
N GLY A 87 9.56 12.92 13.68
CA GLY A 87 8.76 11.70 13.60
C GLY A 87 9.60 10.43 13.72
N PRO A 88 8.95 9.27 13.57
CA PRO A 88 9.60 7.97 13.45
C PRO A 88 10.75 7.93 12.43
N VAL A 89 11.84 7.22 12.76
CA VAL A 89 12.93 6.88 11.82
C VAL A 89 13.02 5.36 11.70
N GLY A 90 13.20 4.85 10.48
CA GLY A 90 13.27 3.42 10.16
C GLY A 90 12.39 3.02 8.99
N VAL A 91 11.98 1.74 8.96
CA VAL A 91 11.16 1.17 7.88
C VAL A 91 9.70 1.04 8.29
N VAL A 92 8.78 1.11 7.32
CA VAL A 92 7.32 1.05 7.55
C VAL A 92 6.85 -0.19 8.30
N THR A 93 7.57 -1.31 8.18
CA THR A 93 7.21 -2.56 8.87
C THR A 93 7.25 -2.41 10.40
N ARG A 94 8.07 -1.50 10.93
CA ARG A 94 8.08 -1.17 12.37
C ARG A 94 6.74 -0.57 12.80
N LEU A 95 6.24 0.40 12.03
CA LEU A 95 4.94 1.01 12.31
C LEU A 95 3.80 0.02 12.09
N VAL A 96 3.92 -0.86 11.10
CA VAL A 96 2.93 -1.93 10.88
C VAL A 96 2.90 -2.90 12.06
N ALA A 97 4.03 -3.22 12.68
CA ALA A 97 4.07 -4.07 13.88
C ALA A 97 3.39 -3.41 15.09
N GLU A 98 3.47 -2.07 15.19
CA GLU A 98 2.95 -1.27 16.30
C GLU A 98 1.49 -0.80 16.11
N ALA A 99 0.95 -0.88 14.88
CA ALA A 99 -0.37 -0.36 14.56
C ALA A 99 -1.51 -1.13 15.26
N GLU A 100 -2.63 -0.48 15.55
CA GLU A 100 -3.85 -1.18 15.95
C GLU A 100 -4.48 -1.83 14.71
N ILE A 101 -4.56 -3.17 14.71
CA ILE A 101 -5.13 -3.94 13.61
C ILE A 101 -5.94 -5.09 14.20
N GLU A 102 -7.21 -5.16 13.81
CA GLU A 102 -8.07 -6.33 14.04
C GLU A 102 -8.04 -7.20 12.75
N PRO A 103 -7.24 -8.27 12.70
CA PRO A 103 -7.00 -9.03 11.47
C PRO A 103 -8.27 -9.56 10.83
N GLU A 104 -9.29 -9.93 11.62
CA GLU A 104 -10.54 -10.52 11.14
C GLU A 104 -11.39 -9.56 10.32
N TYR A 105 -11.19 -8.25 10.50
CA TYR A 105 -11.98 -7.20 9.85
C TYR A 105 -11.13 -6.19 9.08
N CYS A 106 -9.92 -6.55 8.64
CA CYS A 106 -8.99 -5.62 8.01
C CYS A 106 -8.71 -5.98 6.54
N VAL A 107 -8.68 -4.96 5.67
CA VAL A 107 -8.16 -5.05 4.30
C VAL A 107 -6.94 -4.14 4.17
N ALA A 108 -5.81 -4.72 3.75
CA ALA A 108 -4.55 -4.00 3.60
C ALA A 108 -4.25 -3.69 2.13
N MET A 109 -3.85 -2.47 1.82
CA MET A 109 -3.51 -2.00 0.47
C MET A 109 -2.09 -1.43 0.47
N LEU A 110 -1.17 -2.14 -0.20
CA LEU A 110 0.26 -1.89 -0.14
C LEU A 110 0.78 -1.41 -1.51
N CYS A 111 1.53 -0.32 -1.54
CA CYS A 111 2.18 0.14 -2.77
C CYS A 111 3.51 0.82 -2.49
N GLY A 112 4.55 0.43 -3.23
CA GLY A 112 5.89 1.00 -3.14
C GLY A 112 6.93 -0.02 -3.57
N PRO A 113 8.18 0.09 -3.08
CA PRO A 113 9.23 -0.87 -3.41
C PRO A 113 8.79 -2.32 -3.13
N GLU A 114 9.03 -3.24 -4.05
CA GLU A 114 8.60 -4.64 -3.93
C GLU A 114 9.10 -5.30 -2.63
N ILE A 115 10.32 -4.95 -2.21
CA ILE A 115 10.90 -5.39 -0.94
C ILE A 115 10.09 -4.92 0.28
N MET A 116 9.58 -3.68 0.24
CA MET A 116 8.76 -3.11 1.30
C MET A 116 7.40 -3.80 1.37
N MET A 117 6.73 -3.97 0.22
CA MET A 117 5.44 -4.67 0.18
C MET A 117 5.56 -6.11 0.69
N ARG A 118 6.64 -6.81 0.31
CA ARG A 118 6.89 -8.18 0.76
C ARG A 118 7.07 -8.31 2.27
N PHE A 119 7.91 -7.46 2.87
CA PHE A 119 8.11 -7.51 4.32
C PHE A 119 6.87 -7.04 5.09
N THR A 120 6.15 -6.06 4.54
CA THR A 120 4.88 -5.60 5.12
C THR A 120 3.83 -6.70 5.08
N ALA A 121 3.65 -7.39 3.94
CA ALA A 121 2.71 -8.50 3.84
C ALA A 121 3.05 -9.62 4.82
N ARG A 122 4.33 -9.97 4.97
CA ARG A 122 4.78 -10.97 5.95
C ARG A 122 4.54 -10.55 7.40
N GLU A 123 4.67 -9.27 7.71
CA GLU A 123 4.35 -8.73 9.04
C GLU A 123 2.84 -8.85 9.30
N LEU A 124 2.01 -8.50 8.32
CA LEU A 124 0.56 -8.62 8.42
C LEU A 124 0.10 -10.08 8.57
N GLU A 125 0.73 -11.01 7.84
CA GLU A 125 0.50 -12.46 8.01
C GLU A 125 0.84 -12.92 9.45
N GLN A 126 1.97 -12.45 10.01
CA GLN A 126 2.34 -12.75 11.41
C GLN A 126 1.34 -12.18 12.42
N ARG A 127 0.67 -11.10 12.05
CA ARG A 127 -0.40 -10.48 12.83
C ARG A 127 -1.78 -11.10 12.59
N GLY A 128 -1.88 -12.15 11.77
CA GLY A 128 -3.09 -12.93 11.57
C GLY A 128 -3.94 -12.53 10.36
N LEU A 129 -3.50 -11.59 9.51
CA LEU A 129 -4.21 -11.30 8.27
C LEU A 129 -3.99 -12.46 7.29
N GLU A 130 -5.07 -12.91 6.68
CA GLU A 130 -5.00 -13.88 5.59
C GLU A 130 -4.40 -13.23 4.34
N PRO A 131 -3.62 -13.96 3.52
CA PRO A 131 -3.07 -13.46 2.26
C PRO A 131 -4.13 -12.93 1.27
N SER A 132 -5.39 -13.34 1.41
CA SER A 132 -6.52 -12.83 0.63
C SER A 132 -7.00 -11.44 1.05
N GLN A 133 -6.64 -10.96 2.24
CA GLN A 133 -6.98 -9.63 2.75
C GLN A 133 -5.95 -8.56 2.37
N ILE A 134 -4.81 -8.98 1.85
CA ILE A 134 -3.69 -8.11 1.50
C ILE A 134 -3.70 -7.88 -0.01
N TRP A 135 -3.60 -6.63 -0.42
CA TRP A 135 -3.57 -6.20 -1.82
C TRP A 135 -2.29 -5.43 -2.09
N VAL A 136 -1.66 -5.72 -3.22
CA VAL A 136 -0.39 -5.12 -3.63
C VAL A 136 -0.53 -4.52 -5.03
N SER A 137 0.11 -3.38 -5.27
CA SER A 137 0.25 -2.82 -6.61
C SER A 137 1.65 -3.10 -7.15
N LEU A 138 1.73 -3.93 -8.19
CA LEU A 138 2.98 -4.36 -8.79
C LEU A 138 3.38 -3.45 -9.96
N GLU A 139 4.69 -3.22 -10.09
CA GLU A 139 5.29 -2.50 -11.21
C GLU A 139 6.14 -3.46 -12.05
N ARG A 140 6.07 -3.34 -13.38
CA ARG A 140 6.92 -4.08 -14.34
C ARG A 140 7.22 -3.20 -15.54
N SER A 141 8.21 -3.58 -16.33
CA SER A 141 8.53 -2.91 -17.60
C SER A 141 7.34 -3.04 -18.57
N MET A 142 6.62 -1.94 -18.78
CA MET A 142 5.47 -1.89 -19.69
C MET A 142 5.85 -1.23 -21.01
N LYS A 143 5.37 -1.79 -22.13
CA LYS A 143 5.51 -1.19 -23.46
C LYS A 143 4.16 -0.93 -24.11
N CYS A 144 3.36 -1.97 -24.34
CA CYS A 144 2.05 -1.81 -24.99
C CYS A 144 0.95 -1.29 -24.06
N GLY A 145 1.02 -1.57 -22.75
CA GLY A 145 -0.04 -1.21 -21.79
C GLY A 145 -1.38 -1.95 -21.92
N VAL A 146 -1.52 -2.86 -22.89
CA VAL A 146 -2.81 -3.50 -23.26
C VAL A 146 -2.74 -5.03 -23.37
N GLY A 147 -1.69 -5.66 -22.82
CA GLY A 147 -1.57 -7.12 -22.75
C GLY A 147 -1.18 -7.81 -24.06
N LEU A 148 -0.53 -7.11 -25.00
CA LEU A 148 -0.12 -7.68 -26.31
C LEU A 148 1.34 -8.11 -26.36
N CYS A 149 2.25 -7.34 -25.73
CA CYS A 149 3.69 -7.47 -25.98
C CYS A 149 4.47 -8.37 -24.99
N GLY A 150 3.84 -8.88 -23.94
CA GLY A 150 4.52 -9.74 -22.95
C GLY A 150 5.53 -9.07 -22.00
N HIS A 151 5.89 -7.80 -22.18
CA HIS A 151 6.96 -7.19 -21.35
C HIS A 151 6.60 -7.08 -19.86
N CYS A 152 5.32 -6.97 -19.55
CA CYS A 152 4.82 -6.92 -18.19
C CYS A 152 4.23 -8.27 -17.73
N GLN A 153 4.63 -9.37 -18.38
CA GLN A 153 4.12 -10.69 -18.05
C GLN A 153 4.61 -11.12 -16.66
N LEU A 154 3.69 -11.59 -15.84
CA LEU A 154 3.93 -12.14 -14.52
C LEU A 154 3.24 -13.49 -14.41
N GLY A 155 3.99 -14.57 -14.65
CA GLY A 155 3.44 -15.90 -14.83
C GLY A 155 2.45 -15.94 -16.01
N GLY A 156 1.20 -16.34 -15.75
CA GLY A 156 0.13 -16.39 -16.76
C GLY A 156 -0.66 -15.09 -16.94
N THR A 157 -0.26 -13.99 -16.30
CA THR A 157 -0.99 -12.72 -16.32
C THR A 157 -0.15 -11.57 -16.88
N PHE A 158 -0.80 -10.50 -17.33
CA PHE A 158 -0.15 -9.26 -17.77
C PHE A 158 -0.44 -8.15 -16.76
N VAL A 159 0.58 -7.63 -16.09
CA VAL A 159 0.43 -6.57 -15.07
C VAL A 159 -0.30 -5.32 -15.61
N CYS A 160 -0.14 -4.97 -16.89
CA CYS A 160 -0.83 -3.81 -17.47
C CYS A 160 -2.35 -4.00 -17.73
N LYS A 161 -2.82 -5.25 -17.77
CA LYS A 161 -4.20 -5.62 -18.12
C LYS A 161 -4.94 -6.25 -16.94
N ASP A 162 -4.32 -7.25 -16.32
CA ASP A 162 -4.89 -8.03 -15.24
C ASP A 162 -4.51 -7.46 -13.86
N GLY A 163 -3.38 -6.74 -13.80
CA GLY A 163 -2.94 -5.92 -12.66
C GLY A 163 -3.17 -4.44 -12.94
N PRO A 164 -2.49 -3.49 -12.26
CA PRO A 164 -1.33 -3.70 -11.40
C PRO A 164 -1.69 -4.10 -9.96
N VAL A 165 -2.95 -3.92 -9.57
CA VAL A 165 -3.44 -4.27 -8.23
C VAL A 165 -3.84 -5.74 -8.21
N TYR A 166 -3.19 -6.51 -7.35
CA TYR A 166 -3.44 -7.93 -7.16
C TYR A 166 -3.70 -8.23 -5.69
N ARG A 167 -4.50 -9.26 -5.44
CA ARG A 167 -4.59 -9.89 -4.14
C ARG A 167 -3.30 -10.67 -3.88
N TYR A 168 -2.76 -10.59 -2.67
CA TYR A 168 -1.40 -11.05 -2.37
C TYR A 168 -1.27 -12.56 -2.53
N ASP A 169 -2.26 -13.34 -2.15
CA ASP A 169 -2.33 -14.80 -2.38
C ASP A 169 -2.13 -15.22 -3.85
N GLN A 170 -2.46 -14.37 -4.82
CA GLN A 170 -2.28 -14.64 -6.25
C GLN A 170 -0.83 -14.46 -6.71
N VAL A 171 -0.05 -13.63 -6.01
CA VAL A 171 1.27 -13.14 -6.46
C VAL A 171 2.40 -13.36 -5.45
N ALA A 172 2.11 -13.79 -4.22
CA ALA A 172 3.07 -13.96 -3.13
C ALA A 172 4.29 -14.81 -3.54
N SER A 173 4.07 -15.94 -4.20
CA SER A 173 5.14 -16.83 -4.68
C SER A 173 6.04 -16.17 -5.73
N LYS A 174 5.53 -15.19 -6.47
CA LYS A 174 6.25 -14.48 -7.54
C LYS A 174 7.07 -13.31 -7.00
N LEU A 175 6.64 -12.69 -5.90
CA LEU A 175 7.36 -11.62 -5.18
C LEU A 175 8.61 -12.12 -4.42
N LEU A 176 8.79 -13.44 -4.34
CA LEU A 176 9.95 -14.08 -3.70
C LEU A 176 11.11 -14.30 -4.68
N LEU A 177 10.86 -14.23 -5.98
CA LEU A 177 11.84 -14.52 -7.02
C LEU A 177 12.66 -13.28 -7.33
N ARG A 178 13.97 -13.32 -7.03
CA ARG A 178 14.91 -12.27 -7.46
C ARG A 178 15.11 -12.37 -8.98
N GLY A 179 14.96 -11.24 -9.68
CA GLY A 179 15.34 -11.12 -11.08
C GLY A 179 14.23 -11.33 -12.12
N LEU A 180 12.96 -11.19 -11.73
CA LEU A 180 11.83 -11.02 -12.66
C LEU A 180 11.44 -9.55 -12.81
#